data_AF-A0A3D2SMK9-F1
#
_entry.id   AF-A0A3D2SMK9-F1
#
_cell.length_a   1.000
_cell.length_b   1.000
_cell.length_c   1.000
_cell.angle_alpha   90.00
_cell.angle_beta   90.00
_cell.angle_gamma   90.00
#
_symmetry.space_group_name_H-M   'P 1'
#
loop_
_entity.id
_entity.type
_entity.pdbx_description
1 polymer ?
#
loop_
_entity_poly.entity_id
_entity_poly.type
_entity_poly.pdbx_seq_one_letter_code
_entity_poly.pdbx_strand_id
1 'polypeptide(L)'
;MEKLQQFAIGQRWLSDTETELGLGVLIDVDERSISILFPKSDETRVYARNNAPLSRIIFNINDEVQDQEGSKWLVESIEDRHGVLRYNVVRTLESGEQERKALNETRIGAQIQLSKPVDRLLASQVDYKEWYDLRIEALIMQAQMQTSPLRGLIGARVGLIPHQLYIAHEVGQRFAPRVLLADEVGLGKTIEAGLIIHQQLKTGRSERILILVPDSLQYQWMIEMRRRFNLHFSLFDLTRTASMKEHDPDLNPFSTEQCIIASVDLMIDHEDLREQALEA
;
A
#
# COMPACT_ATOMS: atom_id res chain seq x y z
N MET A 1 30.42 17.90 -22.27
CA MET A 1 29.84 16.87 -23.14
C MET A 1 29.16 15.86 -22.23
N GLU A 2 27.84 15.98 -22.04
CA GLU A 2 27.07 14.95 -21.35
C GLU A 2 27.21 13.66 -22.16
N LYS A 3 27.76 12.60 -21.55
CA LYS A 3 27.70 11.27 -22.12
C LYS A 3 26.22 10.94 -22.27
N LEU A 4 25.71 10.82 -23.50
CA LEU A 4 24.40 10.23 -23.73
C LEU A 4 24.35 8.90 -22.94
N GLN A 5 23.38 8.78 -22.05
CA GLN A 5 23.14 7.57 -21.26
C GLN A 5 22.92 6.41 -22.22
N GLN A 6 23.91 5.51 -22.31
CA GLN A 6 23.86 4.37 -23.22
C GLN A 6 23.04 3.26 -22.57
N PHE A 7 21.76 3.19 -22.94
CA PHE A 7 20.87 2.08 -22.60
C PHE A 7 21.36 0.80 -23.30
N ALA A 8 21.55 -0.27 -22.53
CA ALA A 8 21.93 -1.59 -23.02
C ALA A 8 21.04 -2.67 -22.38
N ILE A 9 20.60 -3.63 -23.18
CA ILE A 9 19.75 -4.73 -22.69
C ILE A 9 20.49 -5.50 -21.60
N GLY A 10 19.80 -5.77 -20.49
CA GLY A 10 20.33 -6.44 -19.30
C GLY A 10 20.76 -5.51 -18.16
N GLN A 11 20.80 -4.20 -18.40
CA GLN A 11 21.03 -3.20 -17.37
C GLN A 11 19.91 -3.17 -16.32
N ARG A 12 20.27 -2.94 -15.06
CA ARG A 12 19.36 -2.77 -13.92
C ARG A 12 18.99 -1.30 -13.64
N TRP A 13 17.70 -1.03 -13.53
CA TRP A 13 17.17 0.34 -13.36
C TRP A 13 16.11 0.36 -12.27
N LEU A 14 16.00 1.48 -11.57
CA LEU A 14 14.95 1.76 -10.58
C LEU A 14 14.01 2.81 -11.14
N SER A 15 12.70 2.67 -10.90
CA SER A 15 11.75 3.76 -11.13
C SER A 15 11.83 4.77 -9.99
N ASP A 16 12.04 6.04 -10.34
CA ASP A 16 12.08 7.13 -9.35
C ASP A 16 10.68 7.43 -8.77
N THR A 17 9.63 7.08 -9.51
CA THR A 17 8.24 7.33 -9.15
C THR A 17 7.55 6.14 -8.48
N GLU A 18 7.95 4.91 -8.81
CA GLU A 18 7.31 3.65 -8.40
C GLU A 18 8.34 2.72 -7.74
N THR A 19 8.97 3.18 -6.65
CA THR A 19 10.05 2.44 -5.96
C THR A 19 9.62 1.06 -5.42
N GLU A 20 8.31 0.86 -5.20
CA GLU A 20 7.70 -0.39 -4.74
C GLU A 20 7.88 -1.55 -5.74
N LEU A 21 8.00 -1.25 -7.04
CA LEU A 21 8.28 -2.21 -8.11
C LEU A 21 9.67 -2.85 -7.98
N GLY A 22 10.58 -2.22 -7.22
CA GLY A 22 11.93 -2.73 -6.98
C GLY A 22 12.87 -2.57 -8.18
N LEU A 23 13.88 -3.43 -8.28
CA LEU A 23 14.89 -3.34 -9.35
C LEU A 23 14.37 -3.94 -10.65
N GLY A 24 14.27 -3.12 -11.68
CA GLY A 24 13.91 -3.50 -13.04
C GLY A 24 15.10 -3.94 -13.88
N VAL A 25 14.87 -4.72 -14.93
CA VAL A 25 15.84 -5.12 -15.96
C VAL A 25 15.40 -4.49 -17.28
N LEU A 26 16.33 -3.81 -17.96
CA LEU A 26 16.11 -3.34 -19.32
C LEU A 26 16.06 -4.54 -20.27
N ILE A 27 14.89 -4.83 -20.82
CA ILE A 27 14.67 -5.97 -21.71
C ILE A 27 14.64 -5.58 -23.19
N ASP A 28 14.32 -4.31 -23.48
CA ASP A 28 14.21 -3.83 -24.85
C ASP A 28 14.57 -2.34 -24.97
N VAL A 29 15.16 -1.96 -26.10
CA VAL A 29 15.60 -0.60 -26.40
C VAL A 29 15.25 -0.25 -27.84
N ASP A 30 14.31 0.67 -28.01
CA ASP A 30 13.92 1.24 -29.29
C ASP A 30 14.58 2.62 -29.52
N GLU A 31 14.28 3.22 -30.67
CA GLU A 31 14.67 4.61 -30.96
C GLU A 31 14.06 5.62 -29.98
N ARG A 32 12.80 5.41 -29.56
CA ARG A 32 12.02 6.37 -28.75
C ARG A 32 11.64 5.87 -27.36
N SER A 33 11.71 4.57 -27.13
CA SER A 33 11.24 3.91 -25.92
C SER A 33 12.25 2.92 -25.37
N ILE A 34 12.12 2.62 -24.09
CA ILE A 34 12.81 1.54 -23.40
C ILE A 34 11.79 0.75 -22.57
N SER A 35 11.97 -0.56 -22.51
CA SER A 35 11.08 -1.45 -21.75
C SER A 35 11.83 -2.05 -20.55
N ILE A 36 11.31 -1.80 -19.36
CA ILE A 36 11.86 -2.31 -18.10
C ILE A 36 10.92 -3.37 -17.54
N LEU A 37 11.42 -4.59 -17.35
CA LEU A 37 10.74 -5.65 -16.60
C LEU A 37 11.08 -5.52 -15.12
N PHE A 38 10.08 -5.45 -14.25
CA PHE A 38 10.22 -5.43 -12.79
C PHE A 38 9.88 -6.83 -12.23
N PRO A 39 10.88 -7.70 -11.96
CA PRO A 39 10.62 -9.10 -11.64
C PRO A 39 9.92 -9.32 -10.29
N LYS A 40 9.92 -8.30 -9.42
CA LYS A 40 9.27 -8.36 -8.11
C LYS A 40 7.74 -8.30 -8.23
N SER A 41 7.23 -7.52 -9.16
CA SER A 41 5.79 -7.34 -9.42
C SER A 41 5.31 -8.06 -10.68
N ASP A 42 6.22 -8.66 -11.44
CA ASP A 42 5.96 -9.26 -12.76
C ASP A 42 5.31 -8.27 -13.76
N GLU A 43 5.67 -6.99 -13.63
CA GLU A 43 5.19 -5.92 -14.51
C GLU A 43 6.27 -5.47 -15.49
N THR A 44 5.86 -5.13 -16.71
CA THR A 44 6.71 -4.43 -17.68
C THR A 44 6.22 -3.01 -17.86
N ARG A 45 7.12 -2.03 -17.71
CA ARG A 45 6.83 -0.61 -17.96
C ARG A 45 7.64 -0.10 -19.15
N VAL A 46 6.99 0.72 -19.96
CA VAL A 46 7.60 1.35 -21.13
C VAL A 46 7.78 2.83 -20.85
N TYR A 47 9.01 3.32 -20.99
CA TYR A 47 9.35 4.73 -20.76
C TYR A 47 9.89 5.38 -22.03
N ALA A 48 9.63 6.68 -22.19
CA ALA A 48 10.22 7.46 -23.27
C ALA A 48 11.74 7.64 -23.01
N ARG A 49 12.58 7.29 -23.98
CA ARG A 49 14.04 7.23 -23.83
C ARG A 49 14.68 8.54 -23.36
N ASN A 50 14.13 9.68 -23.79
CA ASN A 50 14.71 11.00 -23.53
C ASN A 50 14.34 11.59 -22.15
N ASN A 51 13.33 11.05 -21.47
CA ASN A 51 12.82 11.61 -20.22
C ASN A 51 12.29 10.52 -19.28
N ALA A 52 12.91 9.33 -19.31
CA ALA A 52 12.54 8.24 -18.44
C ALA A 52 12.92 8.60 -16.99
N PRO A 53 11.98 8.61 -16.02
CA PRO A 53 12.26 8.85 -14.60
C PRO A 53 12.86 7.56 -13.99
N LEU A 54 14.03 7.19 -14.50
CA LEU A 54 14.74 5.97 -14.14
C LEU A 54 16.15 6.29 -13.66
N SER A 55 16.51 5.68 -12.53
CA SER A 55 17.87 5.71 -12.00
C SER A 55 18.61 4.41 -12.31
N ARG A 56 19.78 4.53 -12.96
CA ARG A 56 20.67 3.40 -13.21
C ARG A 56 21.25 2.92 -11.89
N ILE A 57 21.10 1.63 -11.58
CA ILE A 57 21.71 1.05 -10.38
C ILE A 57 23.04 0.39 -10.75
N ILE A 58 24.09 0.81 -10.06
CA ILE A 58 25.45 0.27 -10.18
C ILE A 58 25.95 0.04 -8.76
N PHE A 59 26.32 -1.21 -8.45
CA PHE A 59 27.00 -1.56 -7.21
C PHE A 59 28.49 -1.28 -7.31
N ASN A 60 29.10 -0.86 -6.20
CA ASN A 60 30.53 -0.59 -6.08
C ASN A 60 31.25 -1.75 -5.42
N ILE A 61 32.59 -1.73 -5.47
CA ILE A 61 33.43 -2.65 -4.70
C ILE A 61 33.10 -2.50 -3.21
N ASN A 62 32.97 -3.62 -2.51
CA ASN A 62 32.49 -3.78 -1.13
C ASN A 62 30.99 -3.62 -0.88
N ASP A 63 30.17 -3.34 -1.90
CA ASP A 63 28.72 -3.39 -1.72
C ASP A 63 28.24 -4.83 -1.51
N GLU A 64 27.22 -4.99 -0.66
CA GLU A 64 26.50 -6.26 -0.50
C GLU A 64 25.41 -6.36 -1.58
N VAL A 65 25.44 -7.43 -2.34
CA VAL A 65 24.42 -7.76 -3.36
C VAL A 65 23.80 -9.11 -3.05
N GLN A 66 22.53 -9.26 -3.42
CA GLN A 66 21.83 -10.54 -3.34
C GLN A 66 21.69 -11.12 -4.75
N ASP A 67 21.93 -12.41 -4.94
CA ASP A 67 21.55 -13.08 -6.19
C ASP A 67 20.06 -13.45 -6.21
N GLN A 68 19.57 -13.95 -7.35
CA GLN A 68 18.17 -14.38 -7.51
C GLN A 68 17.76 -15.53 -6.56
N GLU A 69 18.73 -16.30 -6.06
CA GLU A 69 18.50 -17.41 -5.10
C GLU A 69 18.44 -16.91 -3.65
N GLY A 70 18.66 -15.61 -3.43
CA GLY A 70 18.62 -14.99 -2.11
C GLY A 70 19.95 -15.03 -1.36
N SER A 71 21.02 -15.54 -1.96
CA SER A 71 22.35 -15.56 -1.35
C SER A 71 22.99 -14.18 -1.35
N LYS A 72 23.58 -13.78 -0.23
CA LYS A 72 24.31 -12.51 -0.08
C LYS A 72 25.77 -12.65 -0.47
N TRP A 73 26.28 -11.65 -1.17
CA TRP A 73 27.64 -11.61 -1.67
C TRP A 73 28.22 -10.20 -1.57
N LEU A 74 29.53 -10.08 -1.43
CA LEU A 74 30.26 -8.81 -1.40
C LEU A 74 31.02 -8.62 -2.71
N VAL A 75 30.93 -7.45 -3.33
CA VAL A 75 31.57 -7.17 -4.62
C VAL A 75 33.08 -6.99 -4.46
N GLU A 76 33.91 -7.84 -5.07
CA GLU A 76 35.39 -7.70 -5.10
C GLU A 76 35.86 -6.87 -6.30
N SER A 77 35.25 -7.05 -7.47
CA SER A 77 35.61 -6.29 -8.69
C SER A 77 34.45 -6.23 -9.70
N ILE A 78 34.56 -5.30 -10.63
CA ILE A 78 33.52 -4.97 -11.62
C ILE A 78 34.16 -4.99 -13.02
N GLU A 79 33.53 -5.70 -13.95
CA GLU A 79 33.88 -5.71 -15.36
C GLU A 79 32.74 -5.09 -16.17
N ASP A 80 33.04 -4.11 -17.04
CA ASP A 80 32.08 -3.62 -18.04
C ASP A 80 32.19 -4.47 -19.30
N ARG A 81 31.07 -5.05 -19.73
CA ARG A 81 30.94 -5.77 -21.00
C ARG A 81 29.88 -5.10 -21.85
N HIS A 82 30.33 -4.18 -22.71
CA HIS A 82 29.48 -3.47 -23.68
C HIS A 82 28.30 -2.72 -23.01
N GLY A 83 28.52 -2.11 -21.85
CA GLY A 83 27.53 -1.33 -21.11
C GLY A 83 26.69 -2.12 -20.11
N VAL A 84 26.92 -3.43 -19.98
CA VAL A 84 26.32 -4.28 -18.94
C VAL A 84 27.40 -4.74 -17.98
N LEU A 85 27.14 -4.64 -16.68
CA LEU A 85 28.16 -4.91 -15.66
C LEU A 85 28.16 -6.38 -15.24
N ARG A 86 29.37 -6.89 -14.98
CA ARG A 86 29.60 -8.19 -14.35
C ARG A 86 30.35 -7.98 -13.05
N TYR A 87 29.79 -8.49 -11.97
CA TYR A 87 30.33 -8.39 -10.63
C TYR A 87 31.02 -9.69 -10.25
N ASN A 88 32.31 -9.63 -9.96
CA ASN A 88 33.00 -10.71 -9.28
C ASN A 88 32.77 -10.52 -7.79
N VAL A 89 32.09 -11.48 -7.17
CA VAL A 89 31.60 -11.39 -5.80
C VAL A 89 32.16 -12.52 -4.94
N VAL A 90 32.28 -12.27 -3.64
CA VAL A 90 32.78 -13.22 -2.65
C VAL A 90 31.80 -13.34 -1.49
N ARG A 91 31.65 -14.53 -0.93
CA ARG A 91 30.98 -14.75 0.36
C ARG A 91 31.85 -15.60 1.26
N THR A 92 31.83 -15.33 2.56
CA THR A 92 32.51 -16.13 3.57
C THR A 92 31.48 -17.03 4.25
N LEU A 93 31.66 -18.35 4.16
CA LEU A 93 30.79 -19.33 4.81
C LEU A 93 31.08 -19.41 6.32
N GLU A 94 30.16 -19.97 7.10
CA GLU A 94 30.34 -20.18 8.56
C GLU A 94 31.57 -21.06 8.88
N SER A 95 32.00 -21.89 7.94
CA SER A 95 33.22 -22.70 8.01
C SER A 95 34.52 -21.89 7.86
N GLY A 96 34.44 -20.59 7.55
CA GLY A 96 35.58 -19.73 7.24
C GLY A 96 36.08 -19.83 5.80
N GLU A 97 35.47 -20.67 4.97
CA GLU A 97 35.83 -20.83 3.56
C GLU A 97 35.24 -19.70 2.70
N GLN A 98 36.03 -19.18 1.77
CA GLN A 98 35.60 -18.12 0.86
C GLN A 98 35.15 -18.71 -0.48
N GLU A 99 33.92 -18.43 -0.86
CA GLU A 99 33.37 -18.80 -2.16
C GLU A 99 33.31 -17.56 -3.05
N ARG A 100 33.77 -17.71 -4.29
CA ARG A 100 33.72 -16.65 -5.30
C ARG A 100 32.79 -17.03 -6.44
N LYS A 101 32.01 -16.05 -6.92
CA LYS A 101 31.06 -16.21 -8.03
C LYS A 101 31.12 -14.98 -8.92
N ALA A 102 30.94 -15.17 -10.22
CA ALA A 102 30.79 -14.05 -11.15
C ALA A 102 29.31 -13.89 -11.50
N LEU A 103 28.71 -12.79 -11.06
CA LEU A 103 27.31 -12.45 -11.28
C LEU A 103 27.18 -11.41 -12.40
N ASN A 104 26.46 -11.77 -13.46
CA ASN A 104 26.01 -10.77 -14.42
C ASN A 104 24.91 -9.92 -13.76
N GLU A 105 24.80 -8.65 -14.17
CA GLU A 105 23.81 -7.71 -13.65
C GLU A 105 22.36 -8.25 -13.63
N THR A 106 21.99 -9.01 -14.67
CA THR A 106 20.67 -9.63 -14.80
C THR A 106 20.36 -10.67 -13.72
N ARG A 107 21.39 -11.24 -13.08
CA ARG A 107 21.28 -12.25 -12.02
C ARG A 107 21.27 -11.66 -10.61
N ILE A 108 21.31 -10.33 -10.48
CA ILE A 108 21.13 -9.66 -9.20
C ILE A 108 19.66 -9.71 -8.83
N GLY A 109 19.36 -10.08 -7.59
CA GLY A 109 18.01 -10.14 -7.04
C GLY A 109 17.24 -8.83 -7.24
N ALA A 110 15.91 -8.93 -7.35
CA ALA A 110 15.04 -7.77 -7.55
C ALA A 110 14.83 -6.93 -6.28
N GLN A 111 15.26 -7.45 -5.13
CA GLN A 111 15.09 -6.83 -3.83
C GLN A 111 16.19 -5.80 -3.61
N ILE A 112 15.84 -4.52 -3.78
CA ILE A 112 16.71 -3.41 -3.41
C ILE A 112 16.57 -3.20 -1.90
N GLN A 113 17.67 -3.33 -1.16
CA GLN A 113 17.81 -2.56 0.06
C GLN A 113 18.03 -1.12 -0.36
N LEU A 114 17.06 -0.24 -0.06
CA LEU A 114 17.21 1.20 -0.27
C LEU A 114 18.59 1.58 0.27
N SER A 115 19.48 2.00 -0.62
CA SER A 115 20.85 2.40 -0.29
C SER A 115 20.76 3.32 0.91
N LYS A 116 21.50 3.02 1.98
CA LYS A 116 21.42 3.83 3.20
C LYS A 116 21.71 5.27 2.78
N PRO A 117 21.09 6.30 3.39
CA PRO A 117 21.34 7.69 3.00
C PRO A 117 22.83 8.04 2.92
N VAL A 118 23.66 7.36 3.72
CA VAL A 118 25.13 7.41 3.69
C VAL A 118 25.71 6.93 2.37
N ASP A 119 25.24 5.80 1.83
CA ASP A 119 25.74 5.22 0.58
C ASP A 119 25.41 6.14 -0.61
N ARG A 120 24.21 6.73 -0.62
CA ARG A 120 23.81 7.75 -1.62
C ARG A 120 24.72 8.97 -1.55
N LEU A 121 24.97 9.47 -0.33
CA LEU A 121 25.85 10.61 -0.10
C LEU A 121 27.30 10.33 -0.55
N LEU A 122 27.83 9.15 -0.22
CA LEU A 122 29.17 8.72 -0.63
C LEU A 122 29.29 8.59 -2.15
N ALA A 123 28.20 8.17 -2.82
CA ALA A 123 28.08 8.15 -4.28
C ALA A 123 27.77 9.53 -4.90
N SER A 124 27.81 10.61 -4.11
CA SER A 124 27.44 11.98 -4.54
C SER A 124 26.02 12.12 -5.12
N GLN A 125 25.11 11.21 -4.75
CA GLN A 125 23.69 11.30 -5.05
C GLN A 125 23.00 12.13 -3.97
N VAL A 126 22.81 13.41 -4.24
CA VAL A 126 22.16 14.35 -3.32
C VAL A 126 20.82 14.81 -3.87
N ASP A 127 19.79 14.75 -3.03
CA ASP A 127 18.47 15.30 -3.33
C ASP A 127 18.45 16.81 -3.02
N TYR A 128 17.45 17.52 -3.57
CA TYR A 128 17.24 18.92 -3.24
C TYR A 128 16.84 19.09 -1.76
N LYS A 129 17.31 20.18 -1.14
CA LYS A 129 17.07 20.48 0.27
C LYS A 129 15.57 20.56 0.59
N GLU A 130 14.78 21.12 -0.32
CA GLU A 130 13.33 21.31 -0.17
C GLU A 130 12.61 19.96 0.00
N TRP A 131 13.04 18.92 -0.70
CA TRP A 131 12.47 17.57 -0.56
C TRP A 131 12.87 16.91 0.75
N TYR A 132 14.10 17.14 1.20
CA TYR A 132 14.56 16.66 2.50
C TYR A 132 13.77 17.32 3.63
N ASP A 133 13.62 18.64 3.60
CA ASP A 133 12.86 19.39 4.61
C ASP A 133 11.40 18.93 4.63
N LEU A 134 10.75 18.86 3.45
CA LEU A 134 9.37 18.38 3.33
C LEU A 134 9.21 16.96 3.87
N ARG A 135 10.17 16.07 3.62
CA ARG A 135 10.15 14.69 4.14
C ARG A 135 10.17 14.69 5.66
N ILE A 136 11.04 15.49 6.28
CA ILE A 136 11.13 15.59 7.75
C ILE A 136 9.84 16.17 8.32
N GLU A 137 9.34 17.28 7.76
CA GLU A 137 8.08 17.89 8.20
C GLU A 137 6.90 16.93 8.08
N ALA A 138 6.78 16.22 6.95
CA ALA A 138 5.72 15.24 6.73
C ALA A 138 5.79 14.09 7.76
N LEU A 139 6.99 13.57 8.07
CA LEU A 139 7.17 12.52 9.07
C LEU A 139 6.79 12.99 10.48
N ILE A 140 7.18 14.22 10.85
CA ILE A 140 6.81 14.81 12.15
C ILE A 140 5.29 15.00 12.24
N MET A 141 4.67 15.56 11.20
CA MET A 141 3.21 15.75 11.16
C MET A 141 2.46 14.42 11.21
N GLN A 142 2.92 13.41 10.48
CA GLN A 142 2.35 12.06 10.54
C GLN A 142 2.44 11.47 11.95
N ALA A 143 3.60 11.58 12.61
CA ALA A 143 3.79 11.08 13.97
C ALA A 143 2.87 11.80 14.98
N GLN A 144 2.73 13.13 14.87
CA GLN A 144 1.82 13.92 15.70
C GLN A 144 0.35 13.53 15.47
N MET A 145 -0.07 13.34 14.22
CA MET A 145 -1.43 12.91 13.90
C MET A 145 -1.72 11.48 14.40
N GLN A 146 -0.75 10.57 14.32
CA GLN A 146 -0.92 9.18 14.77
C GLN A 146 -1.02 9.03 16.28
N THR A 147 -0.31 9.88 17.03
CA THR A 147 -0.28 9.89 18.50
C THR A 147 -1.34 10.78 19.14
N SER A 148 -2.08 11.55 18.33
CA SER A 148 -3.12 12.45 18.83
C SER A 148 -4.25 11.69 19.55
N PRO A 149 -4.70 12.16 20.73
CA PRO A 149 -5.85 11.58 21.43
C PRO A 149 -7.17 11.76 20.66
N LEU A 150 -7.18 12.65 19.65
CA LEU A 150 -8.32 12.92 18.79
C LEU A 150 -8.28 12.13 17.48
N ARG A 151 -7.33 11.18 17.34
CA ARG A 151 -7.23 10.34 16.15
C ARG A 151 -8.56 9.63 15.87
N GLY A 152 -9.06 9.79 14.64
CA GLY A 152 -10.33 9.21 14.21
C GLY A 152 -11.58 10.02 14.56
N LEU A 153 -11.46 11.07 15.38
CA LEU A 153 -12.52 12.05 15.61
C LEU A 153 -12.35 13.32 14.77
N ILE A 154 -11.16 13.51 14.20
CA ILE A 154 -10.83 14.59 13.26
C ILE A 154 -11.04 14.10 11.82
N GLY A 155 -11.58 14.96 10.96
CA GLY A 155 -11.74 14.72 9.51
C GLY A 155 -13.18 14.47 9.06
N ALA A 156 -14.10 14.19 9.99
CA ALA A 156 -15.52 14.11 9.68
C ALA A 156 -16.09 15.52 9.38
N ARG A 157 -16.85 15.64 8.31
CA ARG A 157 -17.56 16.86 7.88
C ARG A 157 -18.89 17.00 8.64
N VAL A 158 -18.78 17.15 9.95
CA VAL A 158 -19.90 17.27 10.90
C VAL A 158 -19.68 18.46 11.84
N GLY A 159 -20.75 18.98 12.41
CA GLY A 159 -20.65 20.02 13.44
C GLY A 159 -20.00 19.46 14.71
N LEU A 160 -19.22 20.28 15.40
CA LEU A 160 -18.59 19.90 16.66
C LEU A 160 -19.58 20.07 17.82
N ILE A 161 -20.48 19.10 17.97
CA ILE A 161 -21.50 19.11 19.02
C ILE A 161 -20.96 18.34 20.23
N PRO A 162 -20.87 18.95 21.43
CA PRO A 162 -20.18 18.35 22.58
C PRO A 162 -20.68 16.97 23.00
N HIS A 163 -22.01 16.75 23.06
CA HIS A 163 -22.54 15.44 23.48
C HIS A 163 -22.20 14.33 22.47
N GLN A 164 -22.26 14.62 21.17
CA GLN A 164 -21.92 13.66 20.11
C GLN A 164 -20.44 13.29 20.16
N LEU A 165 -19.56 14.27 20.38
CA LEU A 165 -18.12 14.03 20.52
C LEU A 165 -17.79 13.22 21.77
N TYR A 166 -18.48 13.49 22.88
CA TYR A 166 -18.32 12.73 24.12
C TYR A 166 -18.69 11.26 23.92
N ILE A 167 -19.85 10.99 23.34
CA ILE A 167 -20.31 9.61 23.04
C ILE A 167 -19.32 8.93 22.11
N ALA A 168 -18.93 9.57 21.01
CA ALA A 168 -17.97 9.00 20.07
C ALA A 168 -16.63 8.67 20.73
N HIS A 169 -16.10 9.57 21.58
CA HIS A 169 -14.86 9.35 22.32
C HIS A 169 -14.96 8.17 23.29
N GLU A 170 -15.99 8.15 24.14
CA GLU A 170 -16.19 7.11 25.16
C GLU A 170 -16.43 5.72 24.55
N VAL A 171 -17.16 5.66 23.44
CA VAL A 171 -17.52 4.39 22.79
C VAL A 171 -16.42 3.93 21.84
N GLY A 172 -15.90 4.83 21.01
CA GLY A 172 -14.86 4.52 20.02
C GLY A 172 -13.53 4.11 20.65
N GLN A 173 -13.27 4.48 21.91
CA GLN A 173 -12.10 4.01 22.65
C GLN A 173 -12.19 2.58 23.18
N ARG A 174 -13.36 1.95 23.19
CA ARG A 174 -13.52 0.56 23.70
C ARG A 174 -13.05 -0.45 22.66
N PHE A 175 -12.53 -1.58 23.15
CA PHE A 175 -12.29 -2.76 22.34
C PHE A 175 -13.63 -3.48 22.12
N ALA A 176 -14.07 -3.63 20.85
CA ALA A 176 -15.34 -4.22 20.46
C ALA A 176 -16.58 -3.60 21.19
N PRO A 177 -16.90 -2.32 20.94
CA PRO A 177 -17.99 -1.63 21.63
C PRO A 177 -19.37 -2.25 21.34
N ARG A 178 -20.14 -2.51 22.39
CA ARG A 178 -21.56 -2.91 22.32
C ARG A 178 -22.38 -1.85 23.04
N VAL A 179 -23.08 -1.00 22.29
CA VAL A 179 -23.80 0.17 22.82
C VAL A 179 -25.14 0.33 22.12
N LEU A 180 -26.14 0.79 22.85
CA LEU A 180 -27.43 1.23 22.32
C LEU A 180 -27.49 2.76 22.36
N LEU A 181 -27.53 3.40 21.18
CA LEU A 181 -27.76 4.84 21.06
C LEU A 181 -29.27 5.10 21.06
N ALA A 182 -29.78 5.66 22.16
CA ALA A 182 -31.22 5.82 22.41
C ALA A 182 -31.64 7.28 22.59
N ASP A 183 -30.86 8.23 22.07
CA ASP A 183 -31.18 9.66 22.13
C ASP A 183 -32.48 9.99 21.40
N GLU A 184 -33.00 11.20 21.60
CA GLU A 184 -34.19 11.68 20.90
C GLU A 184 -34.01 11.66 19.36
N VAL A 185 -35.13 11.60 18.65
CA VAL A 185 -35.13 11.65 17.18
C VAL A 185 -34.58 13.01 16.72
N GLY A 186 -33.60 12.99 15.83
CA GLY A 186 -32.96 14.20 15.31
C GLY A 186 -31.71 14.67 16.07
N LEU A 187 -31.36 14.07 17.21
CA LEU A 187 -30.15 14.45 17.97
C LEU A 187 -28.82 13.97 17.38
N GLY A 188 -28.87 13.24 16.25
CA GLY A 188 -27.69 12.87 15.48
C GLY A 188 -27.13 11.47 15.74
N LYS A 189 -27.97 10.49 16.08
CA LYS A 189 -27.57 9.08 16.24
C LYS A 189 -26.75 8.54 15.06
N THR A 190 -27.10 8.88 13.83
CA THR A 190 -26.33 8.51 12.62
C THR A 190 -24.95 9.15 12.60
N ILE A 191 -24.82 10.38 13.11
CA ILE A 191 -23.55 11.09 13.21
C ILE A 191 -22.65 10.44 14.27
N GLU A 192 -23.20 10.12 15.44
CA GLU A 192 -22.49 9.43 16.51
C GLU A 192 -22.00 8.05 16.04
N ALA A 193 -22.87 7.26 15.41
CA ALA A 193 -22.50 5.97 14.82
C ALA A 193 -21.40 6.13 13.78
N GLY A 194 -21.50 7.12 12.88
CA GLY A 194 -20.48 7.40 11.88
C GLY A 194 -19.13 7.83 12.48
N LEU A 195 -19.14 8.63 13.56
CA LEU A 195 -17.93 9.01 14.30
C LEU A 195 -17.26 7.78 14.95
N ILE A 196 -18.06 6.89 15.56
CA ILE A 196 -17.57 5.65 16.16
C ILE A 196 -16.93 4.76 15.08
N ILE A 197 -17.63 4.53 13.96
CA ILE A 197 -17.13 3.73 12.83
C ILE A 197 -15.84 4.33 12.28
N HIS A 198 -15.84 5.63 12.02
CA HIS A 198 -14.67 6.34 11.50
C HIS A 198 -13.47 6.22 12.46
N GLN A 199 -13.70 6.32 13.77
CA GLN A 199 -12.64 6.16 14.76
C GLN A 199 -12.10 4.72 14.80
N GLN A 200 -12.97 3.71 14.80
CA GLN A 200 -12.55 2.29 14.80
C GLN A 200 -11.71 1.96 13.57
N LEU A 201 -12.12 2.43 12.38
CA LEU A 201 -11.36 2.26 11.13
C LEU A 201 -10.02 3.01 11.16
N LYS A 202 -10.01 4.29 11.56
CA LYS A 202 -8.78 5.11 11.58
C LYS A 202 -7.76 4.67 12.62
N THR A 203 -8.20 3.99 13.67
CA THR A 203 -7.32 3.42 14.70
C THR A 203 -6.91 1.97 14.39
N GLY A 204 -7.43 1.37 13.31
CA GLY A 204 -7.11 -0.01 12.92
C GLY A 204 -7.71 -1.06 13.87
N ARG A 205 -8.73 -0.70 14.64
CA ARG A 205 -9.42 -1.61 15.56
C ARG A 205 -10.52 -2.41 14.90
N SER A 206 -10.98 -1.93 13.75
CA SER A 206 -11.87 -2.65 12.86
C SER A 206 -11.40 -2.38 11.44
N GLU A 207 -11.46 -3.40 10.61
CA GLU A 207 -11.24 -3.29 9.16
C GLU A 207 -12.56 -3.49 8.41
N ARG A 208 -13.48 -4.25 9.03
CA ARG A 208 -14.74 -4.71 8.46
C ARG A 208 -15.92 -4.11 9.20
N ILE A 209 -16.88 -3.55 8.46
CA ILE A 209 -18.07 -2.90 9.00
C ILE A 209 -19.29 -3.33 8.20
N LEU A 210 -20.29 -3.88 8.90
CA LEU A 210 -21.62 -4.17 8.36
C LEU A 210 -22.64 -3.24 9.02
N ILE A 211 -23.40 -2.50 8.21
CA ILE A 211 -24.50 -1.65 8.65
C ILE A 211 -25.80 -2.27 8.16
N LEU A 212 -26.67 -2.66 9.10
CA LEU A 212 -28.00 -3.19 8.81
C LEU A 212 -29.06 -2.12 9.08
N VAL A 213 -29.82 -1.76 8.05
CA VAL A 213 -30.86 -0.72 8.13
C VAL A 213 -32.09 -1.15 7.34
N PRO A 214 -33.28 -0.55 7.57
CA PRO A 214 -34.42 -0.73 6.67
C PRO A 214 -34.07 -0.34 5.22
N ASP A 215 -34.70 -0.98 4.24
CA ASP A 215 -34.46 -0.73 2.80
C ASP A 215 -34.53 0.75 2.43
N SER A 216 -35.51 1.45 2.99
CA SER A 216 -35.74 2.88 2.75
C SER A 216 -34.60 3.80 3.21
N LEU A 217 -33.72 3.32 4.11
CA LEU A 217 -32.64 4.11 4.70
C LEU A 217 -31.26 3.76 4.13
N GLN A 218 -31.10 2.68 3.35
CA GLN A 218 -29.79 2.24 2.83
C GLN A 218 -29.05 3.36 2.09
N TYR A 219 -29.73 4.03 1.15
CA TYR A 219 -29.13 5.12 0.37
C TYR A 219 -28.78 6.33 1.23
N GLN A 220 -29.61 6.67 2.22
CA GLN A 220 -29.32 7.77 3.14
C GLN A 220 -28.02 7.49 3.90
N TRP A 221 -27.88 6.29 4.48
CA TRP A 221 -26.68 5.89 5.21
C TRP A 221 -25.45 5.88 4.31
N MET A 222 -25.54 5.33 3.11
CA MET A 222 -24.44 5.35 2.14
C MET A 222 -23.98 6.78 1.83
N ILE A 223 -24.92 7.70 1.60
CA ILE A 223 -24.61 9.11 1.31
C ILE A 223 -23.98 9.78 2.53
N GLU A 224 -24.51 9.55 3.74
CA GLU A 224 -23.96 10.12 4.97
C GLU A 224 -22.53 9.60 5.24
N MET A 225 -22.30 8.29 5.15
CA MET A 225 -20.97 7.68 5.31
C MET A 225 -19.97 8.26 4.30
N ARG A 226 -20.35 8.38 3.04
CA ARG A 226 -19.47 8.92 1.99
C ARG A 226 -19.20 10.41 2.15
N ARG A 227 -20.25 11.21 2.36
CA ARG A 227 -20.13 12.67 2.36
C ARG A 227 -19.63 13.23 3.68
N ARG A 228 -20.01 12.65 4.81
CA ARG A 228 -19.62 13.17 6.13
C ARG A 228 -18.34 12.51 6.64
N PHE A 229 -18.14 11.22 6.37
CA PHE A 229 -17.04 10.46 6.98
C PHE A 229 -15.99 9.99 5.97
N ASN A 230 -16.18 10.28 4.67
CA ASN A 230 -15.29 9.82 3.60
C ASN A 230 -15.15 8.27 3.57
N LEU A 231 -16.20 7.56 3.99
CA LEU A 231 -16.25 6.10 4.00
C LEU A 231 -17.08 5.59 2.82
N HIS A 232 -16.53 4.65 2.06
CA HIS A 232 -17.20 4.07 0.89
C HIS A 232 -17.81 2.73 1.30
N PHE A 233 -19.14 2.68 1.34
CA PHE A 233 -19.90 1.48 1.62
C PHE A 233 -20.50 0.93 0.33
N SER A 234 -20.40 -0.39 0.16
CA SER A 234 -21.06 -1.14 -0.89
C SER A 234 -22.46 -1.54 -0.44
N LEU A 235 -23.48 -1.20 -1.24
CA LEU A 235 -24.85 -1.69 -1.02
C LEU A 235 -24.97 -3.14 -1.45
N PHE A 236 -25.53 -3.97 -0.59
CA PHE A 236 -25.77 -5.39 -0.81
C PHE A 236 -27.26 -5.66 -0.79
N ASP A 237 -27.78 -6.12 -1.92
CA ASP A 237 -29.14 -6.62 -2.10
C ASP A 237 -29.10 -8.07 -2.62
N LEU A 238 -30.27 -8.69 -2.71
CA LEU A 238 -30.40 -10.07 -3.18
C LEU A 238 -29.85 -10.26 -4.60
N THR A 239 -30.04 -9.26 -5.48
CA THR A 239 -29.57 -9.32 -6.87
C THR A 239 -28.05 -9.38 -6.94
N ARG A 240 -27.37 -8.54 -6.15
CA ARG A 240 -25.90 -8.49 -6.10
C ARG A 240 -25.33 -9.76 -5.49
N THR A 241 -25.90 -10.25 -4.38
CA THR A 241 -25.40 -11.48 -3.75
C THR A 241 -25.64 -12.71 -4.63
N ALA A 242 -26.79 -12.81 -5.30
CA ALA A 242 -27.08 -13.88 -6.25
C ALA A 242 -26.11 -13.86 -7.44
N SER A 243 -25.89 -12.70 -8.05
CA SER A 243 -24.96 -12.59 -9.19
C SER A 243 -23.52 -12.95 -8.84
N MET A 244 -23.07 -12.68 -7.60
CA MET A 244 -21.76 -13.15 -7.11
C MET A 244 -21.71 -14.68 -7.02
N LYS A 245 -22.74 -15.31 -6.43
CA LYS A 245 -22.83 -16.77 -6.31
C LYS A 245 -22.99 -17.49 -7.66
N GLU A 246 -23.57 -16.85 -8.66
CA GLU A 246 -23.64 -17.40 -10.03
C GLU A 246 -22.26 -17.53 -10.67
N HIS A 247 -21.34 -16.60 -10.39
CA HIS A 247 -19.97 -16.65 -10.91
C HIS A 247 -19.07 -17.59 -10.10
N ASP A 248 -19.24 -17.61 -8.78
CA ASP A 248 -18.50 -18.47 -7.86
C ASP A 248 -19.43 -18.97 -6.73
N PRO A 249 -19.93 -20.22 -6.82
CA PRO A 249 -20.89 -20.75 -5.85
C PRO A 249 -20.38 -20.87 -4.42
N ASP A 250 -19.06 -21.04 -4.24
CA ASP A 250 -18.44 -21.24 -2.93
C ASP A 250 -17.99 -19.90 -2.29
N LEU A 251 -18.05 -18.80 -3.04
CA LEU A 251 -17.68 -17.47 -2.57
C LEU A 251 -18.68 -16.95 -1.54
N ASN A 252 -18.18 -16.56 -0.37
CA ASN A 252 -18.96 -15.77 0.59
C ASN A 252 -19.08 -14.31 0.09
N PRO A 253 -20.29 -13.82 -0.26
CA PRO A 253 -20.45 -12.47 -0.78
C PRO A 253 -19.94 -11.40 0.20
N PHE A 254 -20.13 -11.60 1.51
CA PHE A 254 -19.75 -10.61 2.52
C PHE A 254 -18.24 -10.52 2.70
N SER A 255 -17.46 -11.52 2.28
CA SER A 255 -16.00 -11.48 2.31
C SER A 255 -15.40 -10.66 1.15
N THR A 256 -16.18 -10.32 0.13
CA THR A 256 -15.70 -9.59 -1.06
C THR A 256 -15.41 -8.12 -0.79
N GLU A 257 -16.06 -7.53 0.21
CA GLU A 257 -15.99 -6.11 0.54
C GLU A 257 -15.77 -5.91 2.05
N GLN A 258 -15.10 -4.83 2.43
CA GLN A 258 -14.81 -4.54 3.84
C GLN A 258 -15.91 -3.70 4.51
N CYS A 259 -16.61 -2.84 3.76
CA CYS A 259 -17.63 -1.94 4.28
C CYS A 259 -18.95 -2.16 3.52
N ILE A 260 -19.93 -2.77 4.19
CA ILE A 260 -21.19 -3.20 3.58
C ILE A 260 -22.39 -2.54 4.27
N ILE A 261 -23.36 -2.09 3.47
CA ILE A 261 -24.72 -1.76 3.94
C ILE A 261 -25.66 -2.78 3.31
N ALA A 262 -26.49 -3.41 4.14
CA ALA A 262 -27.51 -4.35 3.70
C ALA A 262 -28.81 -4.10 4.46
N SER A 263 -29.93 -4.62 3.96
CA SER A 263 -31.18 -4.53 4.70
C SER A 263 -31.28 -5.55 5.81
N VAL A 264 -32.01 -5.17 6.86
CA VAL A 264 -32.41 -6.10 7.91
C VAL A 264 -33.26 -7.23 7.31
N ASP A 265 -34.17 -6.88 6.39
CA ASP A 265 -35.08 -7.84 5.75
C ASP A 265 -34.31 -8.90 4.94
N LEU A 266 -33.23 -8.53 4.24
CA LEU A 266 -32.36 -9.49 3.56
C LEU A 266 -31.81 -10.56 4.51
N MET A 267 -31.46 -10.20 5.74
CA MET A 267 -30.91 -11.12 6.75
C MET A 267 -32.01 -11.97 7.42
N ILE A 268 -33.24 -11.48 7.44
CA ILE A 268 -34.39 -12.21 7.99
C ILE A 268 -34.90 -13.24 6.98
N ASP A 269 -35.03 -12.82 5.71
CA ASP A 269 -35.63 -13.64 4.65
C ASP A 269 -34.67 -14.72 4.12
N HIS A 270 -33.36 -14.50 4.25
CA HIS A 270 -32.32 -15.40 3.74
C HIS A 270 -31.35 -15.83 4.85
N GLU A 271 -31.64 -16.99 5.46
CA GLU A 271 -30.84 -17.57 6.54
C GLU A 271 -29.40 -17.89 6.10
N ASP A 272 -29.20 -18.32 4.85
CA ASP A 272 -27.87 -18.59 4.30
C ASP A 272 -27.00 -17.34 4.22
N LEU A 273 -27.57 -16.20 3.78
CA LEU A 273 -26.84 -14.93 3.73
C LEU A 273 -26.52 -14.40 5.12
N ARG A 274 -27.39 -14.64 6.10
CA ARG A 274 -27.15 -14.28 7.50
C ARG A 274 -26.00 -15.07 8.10
N GLU A 275 -25.93 -16.38 7.87
CA GLU A 275 -24.81 -17.22 8.31
C GLU A 275 -23.50 -16.77 7.66
N GLN A 276 -23.52 -16.54 6.34
CA GLN A 276 -22.37 -16.03 5.61
C GLN A 276 -21.88 -14.67 6.14
N ALA A 277 -22.78 -13.77 6.52
CA ALA A 277 -22.41 -12.48 7.13
C ALA A 277 -21.78 -12.62 8.53
N LEU A 278 -22.09 -13.70 9.27
CA LEU A 278 -21.49 -14.00 10.57
C LEU A 278 -20.12 -14.68 10.46
N GLU A 279 -19.90 -15.46 9.41
CA GLU A 279 -18.63 -16.13 9.14
C GLU A 279 -17.55 -15.19 8.58
N ALA A 280 -17.97 -14.10 7.93
CA ALA A 280 -17.10 -13.14 7.24
C ALA A 280 -16.46 -12.10 8.15
#